data_AF-A0A6V7M5Y4-F1
#
_entry.id   AF-A0A6V7M5Y4-F1
#
_cell.length_a   1.000
_cell.length_b   1.000
_cell.length_c   1.000
_cell.angle_alpha   90.00
_cell.angle_beta   90.00
_cell.angle_gamma   90.00
#
_symmetry.space_group_name_H-M   'P 1'
#
loop_
_entity.id
_entity.type
_entity.pdbx_description
1 polymer ?
#
loop_
_entity_poly.entity_id
_entity_poly.type
_entity_poly.pdbx_seq_one_letter_code
_entity_poly.pdbx_strand_id
1 'polypeptide(L)'
;TFGIPSTTLWQRAHRLGIDTPKKDGPTKSWSDESLNNALEALRTGTISANKASKAFGIPSSTLYKIARREGIRLAAPFNASPTTWSPADLDRALEAIRSGQTSVQRASTEFGIPTGTLYGRCKREGIELSRSNPTPWSEDAMTEALEAVR
;
A
#
# COMPACT_ATOMS: atom_id res chain seq x y z
N THR A 1 -15.32 -24.73 -2.61
CA THR A 1 -14.55 -23.50 -2.34
C THR A 1 -13.42 -23.41 -3.34
N PHE A 2 -13.44 -22.42 -4.25
CA PHE A 2 -12.57 -22.35 -5.44
C PHE A 2 -11.06 -22.16 -5.18
N GLY A 3 -10.60 -22.26 -3.93
CA GLY A 3 -9.19 -22.01 -3.55
C GLY A 3 -8.71 -20.57 -3.75
N ILE A 4 -9.57 -19.68 -4.26
CA ILE A 4 -9.27 -18.27 -4.51
C ILE A 4 -9.54 -17.48 -3.22
N PRO A 5 -8.55 -16.72 -2.71
CA PRO A 5 -8.78 -15.79 -1.62
C PRO A 5 -9.89 -14.79 -1.99
N SER A 6 -10.84 -14.58 -1.08
CA SER A 6 -11.98 -13.68 -1.31
C SER A 6 -11.54 -12.28 -1.76
N THR A 7 -10.46 -11.74 -1.19
CA THR A 7 -9.87 -10.45 -1.57
C THR A 7 -9.44 -10.37 -3.04
N THR A 8 -8.93 -11.47 -3.61
CA THR A 8 -8.56 -11.58 -5.03
C THR A 8 -9.79 -11.63 -5.92
N LEU A 9 -10.80 -12.39 -5.49
CA LEU A 9 -12.08 -12.53 -6.20
C LEU A 9 -12.80 -11.18 -6.33
N TRP A 10 -12.90 -10.44 -5.22
CA TRP A 10 -13.50 -9.10 -5.18
C TRP A 10 -12.77 -8.08 -6.06
N GLN A 11 -11.43 -8.09 -6.04
CA GLN A 11 -10.63 -7.19 -6.88
C GLN A 11 -10.85 -7.43 -8.38
N ARG A 12 -11.02 -8.70 -8.79
CA ARG A 12 -11.24 -9.05 -10.19
C ARG A 12 -12.69 -8.77 -10.62
N ALA A 13 -13.66 -9.04 -9.75
CA ALA A 13 -15.07 -8.66 -9.95
C ALA A 13 -15.22 -7.15 -10.18
N HIS A 14 -14.61 -6.31 -9.34
CA HIS A 14 -14.63 -4.85 -9.50
C HIS A 14 -13.94 -4.38 -10.80
N ARG A 15 -12.88 -5.06 -11.23
CA ARG A 15 -12.17 -4.73 -12.49
C ARG A 15 -13.01 -5.11 -13.73
N LEU A 16 -13.92 -6.06 -13.59
CA LEU A 16 -14.87 -6.51 -14.61
C LEU A 16 -16.23 -5.78 -14.51
N GLY A 17 -16.37 -4.79 -13.63
CA GLY A 17 -17.59 -4.02 -13.46
C GLY A 17 -18.74 -4.79 -12.80
N ILE A 18 -18.44 -5.91 -12.12
CA ILE A 18 -19.43 -6.65 -11.33
C ILE A 18 -19.66 -5.86 -10.04
N ASP A 19 -20.90 -5.41 -9.82
CA ASP A 19 -21.27 -4.62 -8.65
C ASP A 19 -21.23 -5.49 -7.40
N THR A 20 -20.17 -5.35 -6.62
CA THR A 20 -20.00 -6.06 -5.36
C THR A 20 -20.77 -5.30 -4.28
N PRO A 21 -21.50 -5.97 -3.37
CA PRO A 21 -22.21 -5.31 -2.28
C PRO A 21 -21.26 -4.38 -1.53
N LYS A 22 -21.42 -3.07 -1.70
CA LYS A 22 -20.67 -2.09 -0.90
C LYS A 22 -21.12 -2.30 0.53
N LYS A 23 -20.16 -2.42 1.45
CA LYS A 23 -20.49 -2.33 2.86
C LYS A 23 -20.92 -0.90 3.11
N ASP A 24 -22.23 -0.65 3.05
CA ASP A 24 -22.89 0.58 3.51
C ASP A 24 -22.73 0.69 5.02
N GLY A 25 -21.49 0.90 5.45
CA GLY A 25 -21.19 1.34 6.79
C GLY A 25 -21.52 2.83 6.89
N PRO A 26 -21.94 3.31 8.07
CA PRO A 26 -22.12 4.74 8.29
C PRO A 26 -20.84 5.47 7.86
N THR A 27 -21.00 6.49 7.01
CA THR A 27 -19.91 7.40 6.66
C THR A 27 -19.35 7.95 7.97
N LYS A 28 -18.14 7.53 8.34
CA LYS A 28 -17.56 7.85 9.64
C LYS A 28 -17.23 9.34 9.67
N SER A 29 -18.20 10.15 10.10
CA SER A 29 -18.05 11.57 10.36
C SER A 29 -17.34 11.75 11.69
N TRP A 30 -16.33 12.60 11.71
CA TRP A 30 -15.60 13.03 12.90
C TRP A 30 -15.98 14.49 13.18
N SER A 31 -15.96 14.90 14.44
CA SER A 31 -16.29 16.28 14.82
C SER A 31 -15.11 17.22 14.56
N ASP A 32 -15.38 18.50 14.29
CA ASP A 32 -14.34 19.52 14.15
C ASP A 32 -13.44 19.61 15.40
N GLU A 33 -14.03 19.41 16.59
CA GLU A 33 -13.30 19.32 17.86
C GLU A 33 -12.29 18.16 17.87
N SER A 34 -12.73 16.96 17.45
CA SER A 34 -11.83 15.80 17.39
C SER A 34 -10.68 16.01 16.40
N LEU A 35 -10.93 16.74 15.31
CA LEU A 35 -9.88 17.10 14.34
C LEU A 35 -8.88 18.08 14.93
N ASN A 36 -9.36 19.15 15.56
CA ASN A 36 -8.48 20.16 16.14
C ASN A 36 -7.58 19.55 17.22
N ASN A 37 -8.15 18.73 18.11
CA ASN A 37 -7.38 18.01 19.13
C ASN A 37 -6.33 17.06 18.52
N ALA A 38 -6.70 16.36 17.44
CA ALA A 38 -5.75 15.50 16.72
C ALA A 38 -4.61 16.30 16.08
N LEU A 39 -4.90 17.43 15.45
CA LEU A 39 -3.89 18.29 14.81
C LEU A 39 -2.96 18.94 15.84
N GLU A 40 -3.48 19.37 16.99
CA GLU A 40 -2.66 19.91 18.08
C GLU A 40 -1.71 18.86 18.64
N ALA A 41 -2.20 17.64 18.87
CA ALA A 41 -1.36 16.52 19.31
C ALA A 41 -0.26 16.16 18.28
N LEU A 42 -0.52 16.37 16.99
CA LEU A 42 0.48 16.23 15.93
C LEU A 42 1.48 17.39 15.89
N ARG A 43 1.03 18.64 16.11
CA ARG A 43 1.89 19.83 16.17
C ARG A 43 2.88 19.76 17.32
N THR A 44 2.41 19.31 18.48
CA THR A 44 3.24 19.13 19.68
C THR A 44 4.20 17.95 19.57
N GLY A 45 4.03 17.08 18.55
CA GLY A 45 4.87 15.89 18.36
C GLY A 45 4.68 14.83 19.44
N THR A 46 3.67 14.96 20.30
CA THR A 46 3.39 14.05 21.42
C THR A 46 2.96 12.66 20.96
N ILE A 47 2.26 12.59 19.82
CA ILE A 47 1.77 11.34 19.24
C ILE A 47 2.01 11.29 17.73
N SER A 48 2.12 10.07 17.20
CA SER A 48 2.20 9.84 15.75
C SER A 48 0.82 9.93 15.08
N ALA A 49 0.80 10.17 13.76
CA ALA A 49 -0.44 10.22 12.96
C ALA A 49 -1.32 8.98 13.12
N ASN A 50 -0.71 7.79 13.22
CA ASN A 50 -1.46 6.55 13.42
C ASN A 50 -2.06 6.44 14.84
N LYS A 51 -1.37 6.96 15.85
CA LYS A 51 -1.88 7.01 17.22
C LYS A 51 -3.01 8.03 17.34
N ALA A 52 -2.86 9.21 16.72
CA ALA A 52 -3.90 10.23 16.62
C ALA A 52 -5.16 9.71 15.92
N SER A 53 -5.01 9.00 14.80
CA SER A 53 -6.14 8.41 14.08
C SER A 53 -6.99 7.49 14.94
N LYS A 54 -6.34 6.63 15.75
CA LYS A 54 -7.04 5.72 16.65
C LYS A 54 -7.68 6.45 17.83
N ALA A 55 -6.99 7.42 18.42
CA ALA A 55 -7.45 8.16 19.59
C ALA A 55 -8.66 9.05 19.29
N PHE A 56 -8.66 9.72 18.14
CA PHE A 56 -9.69 10.70 17.77
C PHE A 56 -10.72 10.17 16.76
N GLY A 57 -10.60 8.90 16.35
CA GLY A 57 -11.56 8.24 15.45
C GLY A 57 -11.53 8.73 14.00
N ILE A 58 -10.52 9.52 13.63
CA ILE A 58 -10.36 10.12 12.29
C ILE A 58 -9.49 9.20 11.44
N PRO A 59 -9.86 8.88 10.18
CA PRO A 59 -9.02 8.06 9.31
C PRO A 59 -7.60 8.64 9.14
N SER A 60 -6.56 7.79 9.24
CA SER A 60 -5.16 8.22 9.11
C SER A 60 -4.88 9.00 7.82
N SER A 61 -5.49 8.60 6.71
CA SER A 61 -5.33 9.26 5.42
C SER A 61 -5.91 10.69 5.42
N THR A 62 -7.01 10.91 6.11
CA THR A 62 -7.63 12.23 6.30
C THR A 62 -6.73 13.11 7.15
N LEU A 63 -6.28 12.62 8.31
CA LEU A 63 -5.33 13.37 9.16
C LEU A 63 -4.04 13.73 8.42
N TYR A 64 -3.48 12.81 7.62
CA TYR A 64 -2.26 13.09 6.86
C TYR A 64 -2.44 14.23 5.85
N LYS A 65 -3.57 14.25 5.14
CA LYS A 65 -3.89 15.28 4.14
C LYS A 65 -4.08 16.64 4.80
N ILE A 66 -4.80 16.69 5.91
CA ILE A 66 -5.09 17.94 6.62
C ILE A 66 -3.82 18.46 7.30
N ALA A 67 -3.10 17.60 8.03
CA ALA A 67 -1.86 17.98 8.69
C ALA A 67 -0.81 18.54 7.73
N ARG A 68 -0.66 17.95 6.53
CA ARG A 68 0.23 18.50 5.48
C ARG A 68 -0.24 19.87 4.97
N ARG A 69 -1.55 20.08 4.81
CA ARG A 69 -2.12 21.36 4.38
C ARG A 69 -1.91 22.45 5.43
N GLU A 70 -2.01 22.08 6.69
CA GLU A 70 -1.77 22.91 7.87
C GLU A 70 -0.27 23.14 8.16
N GLY A 71 0.63 22.63 7.31
CA GLY A 71 2.08 22.76 7.48
C GLY A 71 2.65 22.00 8.69
N ILE A 72 1.90 21.05 9.27
CA ILE A 72 2.35 20.29 10.43
C ILE A 72 3.41 19.29 9.99
N ARG A 73 4.62 19.44 10.55
CA ARG A 73 5.70 18.47 10.36
C ARG A 73 5.39 17.21 11.17
N LEU A 74 4.79 16.23 10.50
CA LEU A 74 4.52 14.93 11.09
C LEU A 74 5.83 14.31 11.60
N ALA A 75 5.79 13.74 12.80
CA ALA A 75 6.91 12.97 13.33
C ALA A 75 7.34 11.92 12.33
N ALA A 76 8.67 11.80 12.12
CA ALA A 76 9.22 10.78 11.25
C ALA A 76 8.67 9.40 11.70
N PRO A 77 8.29 8.51 10.77
CA PRO A 77 7.87 7.18 11.15
C PRO A 77 8.97 6.54 11.99
N PHE A 78 8.59 5.73 12.98
CA PHE A 78 9.53 5.08 13.90
C PHE A 78 10.58 4.20 13.18
N ASN A 79 10.35 3.85 11.90
CA ASN A 79 11.31 3.12 11.06
C ASN A 79 12.14 4.01 10.11
N ALA A 80 12.13 5.33 10.27
CA ALA A 80 12.90 6.27 9.44
C ALA A 80 14.41 6.18 9.73
N SER A 81 14.93 4.97 9.95
CA SER A 81 16.33 4.67 9.76
C SER A 81 16.73 5.27 8.40
N PRO A 82 17.83 6.05 8.36
CA PRO A 82 18.33 6.58 7.12
C PRO A 82 18.44 5.44 6.12
N THR A 83 17.85 5.68 4.96
CA THR A 83 17.92 4.73 3.87
C THR A 83 19.40 4.54 3.52
N THR A 84 19.90 3.31 3.63
CA THR A 84 21.32 2.99 3.35
C THR A 84 21.67 3.04 1.87
N TRP A 85 20.67 3.04 0.99
CA TRP A 85 20.82 3.10 -0.46
C TRP A 85 20.57 4.50 -1.01
N SER A 86 21.36 4.90 -2.01
CA SER A 86 21.19 6.17 -2.71
C SER A 86 20.14 6.05 -3.83
N PRO A 87 19.61 7.19 -4.34
CA PRO A 87 18.78 7.18 -5.54
C PRO A 87 19.46 6.52 -6.75
N ALA A 88 20.78 6.69 -6.89
CA ALA A 88 21.54 6.06 -7.97
C ALA A 88 21.61 4.53 -7.83
N ASP A 89 21.66 4.01 -6.60
CA ASP A 89 21.60 2.56 -6.36
C ASP A 89 20.24 1.99 -6.77
N LEU A 90 19.17 2.75 -6.52
CA LEU A 90 17.82 2.36 -6.93
C LEU A 90 17.69 2.28 -8.44
N ASP A 91 18.20 3.28 -9.17
CA ASP A 91 18.11 3.29 -10.63
C ASP A 91 18.90 2.12 -11.24
N ARG A 92 20.12 1.87 -10.75
CA ARG A 92 20.93 0.71 -11.18
C ARG A 92 20.25 -0.62 -10.89
N ALA A 93 19.65 -0.76 -9.70
CA ALA A 93 18.90 -1.96 -9.35
C ALA A 93 17.71 -2.18 -10.29
N LEU A 94 16.94 -1.12 -10.59
CA LEU A 94 15.79 -1.20 -11.49
C LEU A 94 16.19 -1.52 -12.93
N GLU A 95 17.29 -0.96 -13.42
CA GLU A 95 17.82 -1.25 -14.76
C GLU A 95 18.30 -2.69 -14.88
N ALA A 96 19.03 -3.19 -13.89
CA ALA A 96 19.48 -4.59 -13.85
C ALA A 96 18.30 -5.58 -13.79
N ILE A 97 17.22 -5.22 -13.08
CA ILE A 97 15.99 -6.02 -13.04
C ILE A 97 15.27 -5.95 -14.40
N ARG A 98 15.15 -4.74 -14.98
CA ARG A 98 14.45 -4.51 -16.26
C ARG A 98 15.11 -5.24 -17.41
N SER A 99 16.44 -5.26 -17.44
CA SER A 99 17.23 -5.99 -18.44
C SER A 99 17.28 -7.51 -18.20
N GLY A 100 16.70 -8.01 -17.11
CA GLY A 100 16.71 -9.42 -16.74
C GLY A 100 18.07 -9.93 -16.26
N GLN A 101 19.05 -9.06 -16.04
CA GLN A 101 20.38 -9.43 -15.55
C GLN A 101 20.36 -9.94 -14.10
N THR A 102 19.42 -9.45 -13.29
CA THR A 102 19.29 -9.85 -11.90
C THR A 102 17.82 -9.98 -11.48
N SER A 103 17.57 -10.76 -10.44
CA SER A 103 16.24 -10.84 -9.82
C SER A 103 16.08 -9.77 -8.74
N VAL A 104 14.83 -9.45 -8.38
CA VAL A 104 14.52 -8.52 -7.27
C VAL A 104 15.23 -8.92 -5.97
N GLN A 105 15.31 -10.23 -5.71
CA GLN A 105 15.93 -10.77 -4.51
C GLN A 105 17.45 -10.53 -4.51
N ARG A 106 18.11 -10.74 -5.67
CA ARG A 106 19.55 -10.51 -5.81
C ARG A 106 19.89 -9.02 -5.79
N ALA A 107 19.14 -8.21 -6.51
CA ALA A 107 19.27 -6.75 -6.47
C ALA A 107 19.11 -6.19 -5.05
N SER A 108 18.22 -6.79 -4.24
CA SER A 108 18.05 -6.37 -2.85
C SER A 108 19.31 -6.51 -2.02
N THR A 109 20.00 -7.64 -2.15
CA THR A 109 21.27 -7.90 -1.45
C THR A 109 22.41 -7.06 -2.03
N GLU A 110 22.46 -6.92 -3.36
CA GLU A 110 23.55 -6.25 -4.07
C GLU A 110 23.56 -4.73 -3.88
N PHE A 111 22.39 -4.10 -3.96
CA PHE A 111 22.24 -2.65 -3.84
C PHE A 111 21.80 -2.22 -2.43
N GLY A 112 21.64 -3.16 -1.50
CA GLY A 112 21.20 -2.90 -0.12
C GLY A 112 19.78 -2.35 0.00
N ILE A 113 18.94 -2.58 -1.03
CA ILE A 113 17.58 -2.04 -1.12
C ILE A 113 16.58 -3.09 -0.65
N PRO A 114 15.70 -2.83 0.33
CA PRO A 114 14.71 -3.80 0.75
C PRO A 114 13.84 -4.28 -0.43
N THR A 115 13.62 -5.60 -0.54
CA THR A 115 12.84 -6.22 -1.62
C THR A 115 11.47 -5.58 -1.81
N GLY A 116 10.75 -5.25 -0.72
CA GLY A 116 9.44 -4.59 -0.79
C GLY A 116 9.48 -3.22 -1.49
N THR A 117 10.58 -2.48 -1.32
CA THR A 117 10.81 -1.21 -2.03
C THR A 117 10.99 -1.47 -3.53
N LEU A 118 11.82 -2.45 -3.89
CA LEU A 118 12.05 -2.82 -5.30
C LEU A 118 10.77 -3.31 -5.98
N TYR A 119 10.01 -4.25 -5.38
CA TYR A 119 8.72 -4.70 -5.91
C TYR A 119 7.75 -3.53 -6.15
N GLY A 120 7.63 -2.63 -5.18
CA GLY A 120 6.76 -1.46 -5.29
C GLY A 120 7.23 -0.43 -6.32
N ARG A 121 8.53 -0.36 -6.60
CA ARG A 121 9.13 0.50 -7.63
C ARG A 121 8.98 -0.11 -9.02
N CYS A 122 9.37 -1.38 -9.20
CA CYS A 122 9.17 -2.13 -10.45
C CYS A 122 7.71 -2.06 -10.92
N LYS A 123 6.73 -2.23 -10.01
CA LYS A 123 5.31 -2.11 -10.35
C LYS A 123 4.91 -0.72 -10.85
N ARG A 124 5.47 0.36 -10.28
CA ARG A 124 5.18 1.74 -10.71
C ARG A 124 5.87 2.10 -12.02
N GLU A 125 7.04 1.54 -12.26
CA GLU A 125 7.84 1.70 -13.48
C GLU A 125 7.40 0.76 -14.61
N GLY A 126 6.38 -0.06 -14.41
CA GLY A 126 5.90 -1.03 -15.41
C GLY A 126 6.88 -2.16 -15.73
N ILE A 127 7.84 -2.43 -14.85
CA ILE A 127 8.82 -3.51 -15.03
C ILE A 127 8.13 -4.85 -14.79
N GLU A 128 8.06 -5.69 -15.82
CA GLU A 128 7.53 -7.05 -15.69
C GLU A 128 8.45 -7.91 -14.85
N LEU A 129 7.99 -8.25 -13.67
CA LEU A 129 8.67 -9.21 -12.80
C LEU A 129 8.19 -10.60 -13.15
N SER A 130 9.14 -11.50 -13.44
CA SER A 130 8.84 -12.91 -13.67
C SER A 130 8.12 -13.47 -12.43
N ARG A 131 6.82 -13.79 -12.58
CA ARG A 131 5.99 -14.30 -11.50
C ARG A 131 6.42 -15.73 -11.21
N SER A 132 7.38 -15.89 -10.32
CA SER A 132 7.89 -17.21 -9.90
C SER A 132 6.90 -18.01 -9.04
N ASN A 133 5.67 -17.53 -8.84
CA ASN A 133 4.63 -18.31 -8.17
C ASN A 133 3.47 -18.56 -9.15
N PRO A 134 3.34 -19.76 -9.74
CA PRO A 134 2.16 -20.12 -10.50
C PRO A 134 0.94 -19.93 -9.60
N THR A 135 -0.06 -19.21 -10.08
CA THR A 135 -1.32 -19.04 -9.34
C THR A 135 -1.93 -20.43 -9.12
N PRO A 136 -2.24 -20.83 -7.88
CA PRO A 136 -2.69 -22.19 -7.57
C PRO A 136 -4.13 -22.49 -8.05
N TRP A 137 -4.76 -21.56 -8.77
CA TRP A 137 -6.09 -21.69 -9.35
C TRP A 137 -6.05 -21.42 -10.85
N SER A 138 -6.81 -22.19 -11.62
CA SER A 138 -6.97 -22.04 -13.07
C SER A 138 -7.82 -20.82 -13.42
N GLU A 139 -7.74 -20.37 -14.67
CA GLU A 139 -8.63 -19.31 -15.18
C GLU A 139 -10.10 -19.75 -15.20
N ASP A 140 -10.37 -21.04 -15.40
CA ASP A 140 -11.73 -21.59 -15.33
C ASP A 140 -12.30 -21.48 -13.91
N ALA A 141 -11.51 -21.83 -12.88
CA ALA A 141 -11.91 -21.71 -11.48
C ALA A 141 -12.18 -20.24 -11.08
N MET A 142 -11.45 -19.30 -11.70
CA MET A 142 -11.66 -17.86 -11.52
C MET A 142 -12.96 -17.39 -12.16
N THR A 143 -13.32 -17.93 -13.33
CA THR A 143 -14.55 -17.59 -14.06
C THR A 143 -15.78 -18.11 -13.32
N GLU A 144 -15.76 -19.37 -12.89
CA GLU A 144 -16.84 -19.99 -12.12
C GLU A 144 -17.07 -19.28 -10.78
N ALA A 145 -15.98 -18.88 -10.11
CA ALA A 145 -16.08 -18.11 -8.88
C ALA A 145 -16.69 -16.71 -9.08
N LEU A 146 -16.47 -16.07 -10.24
CA LEU A 146 -17.06 -14.77 -10.56
C LEU A 146 -18.55 -14.88 -10.89
N GLU A 147 -18.98 -15.96 -11.56
CA GLU A 147 -20.40 -16.23 -11.77
C GLU A 147 -21.14 -16.44 -10.44
N ALA A 148 -20.52 -17.15 -9.49
CA ALA A 148 -21.09 -17.36 -8.16
C ALA A 148 -21.23 -16.07 -7.31
N VAL A 149 -20.54 -14.99 -7.70
CA VAL A 149 -20.55 -13.68 -7.01
C VAL A 149 -21.50 -12.67 -7.67
N ARG A 150 -21.94 -12.95 -8.90
CA ARG A 150 -22.92 -12.13 -9.64
C ARG A 150 -24.32 -12.28 -9.07
#